data_AF-A0A2I0PBM0-F1
#
_entry.id   AF-A0A2I0PBM0-F1
#
_cell.length_a   1.000
_cell.length_b   1.000
_cell.length_c   1.000
_cell.angle_alpha   90.00
_cell.angle_beta   90.00
_cell.angle_gamma   90.00
#
_symmetry.space_group_name_H-M   'P 1'
#
loop_
_entity.id
_entity.type
_entity.pdbx_description
1 polymer ?
#
loop_
_entity_poly.entity_id
_entity_poly.type
_entity_poly.pdbx_seq_one_letter_code
_entity_poly.pdbx_strand_id
1 'polypeptide(L)'
;MPAGQRLSMDRKLQILLVAGIFITIILYAVNIYLAGIAFVLIVTLGMSLMIMQDSTFLPDIVAELSEDSKAVLVRNSGNAVAKNVHVAVVPVNVEFDLPSLAVEETLVHQTGQMMDKVKVVISFENEKGTPFSRTYQLSALGGSFDPLKPMIPIFGYK
;
A
#
# COMPACT_ATOMS: atom_id res chain seq x y z
N MET A 1 27.18 9.18 -0.84
CA MET A 1 26.02 8.80 -1.69
C MET A 1 25.01 9.93 -1.60
N PRO A 2 24.65 10.62 -2.69
CA PRO A 2 24.00 11.92 -2.58
C PRO A 2 22.50 11.80 -2.31
N ALA A 3 22.11 12.15 -1.09
CA ALA A 3 20.73 12.38 -0.64
C ALA A 3 20.18 13.72 -1.18
N GLY A 4 20.29 13.97 -2.49
CA GLY A 4 20.06 15.29 -3.08
C GLY A 4 18.93 15.39 -4.12
N GLN A 5 18.26 14.29 -4.49
CA GLN A 5 17.45 14.26 -5.72
C GLN A 5 15.92 14.19 -5.52
N ARG A 6 15.43 13.89 -4.32
CA ARG A 6 13.99 13.74 -4.05
C ARG A 6 13.24 15.06 -3.84
N LEU A 7 13.91 16.16 -3.50
CA LEU A 7 13.30 17.50 -3.34
C LEU A 7 13.00 18.22 -4.67
N SER A 8 13.38 17.65 -5.83
CA SER A 8 13.36 18.38 -7.10
C SER A 8 12.08 18.19 -7.94
N MET A 9 11.41 17.04 -7.84
CA MET A 9 10.23 16.75 -8.68
C MET A 9 8.97 17.42 -8.15
N ASP A 10 8.66 17.29 -6.86
CA ASP A 10 7.49 17.95 -6.24
C ASP A 10 7.56 19.47 -6.38
N ARG A 11 8.75 20.06 -6.23
CA ARG A 11 8.93 21.51 -6.35
C ARG A 11 8.71 22.00 -7.78
N LYS A 12 9.24 21.28 -8.78
CA LYS A 12 9.02 21.59 -10.21
C LYS A 12 7.54 21.46 -10.58
N LEU A 13 6.87 20.43 -10.08
CA LEU A 13 5.46 20.17 -10.30
C LEU A 13 4.56 21.22 -9.64
N GLN A 14 4.89 21.63 -8.41
CA GLN A 14 4.20 22.71 -7.69
C GLN A 14 4.36 24.05 -8.41
N ILE A 15 5.56 24.34 -8.93
CA ILE A 15 5.82 25.52 -9.76
C ILE A 15 4.98 25.48 -11.05
N LEU A 16 4.87 24.32 -11.70
CA LEU A 16 4.02 24.13 -12.89
C LEU A 16 2.54 24.41 -12.58
N LEU A 17 2.02 23.88 -11.46
CA LEU A 17 0.65 24.11 -11.01
C LEU A 17 0.37 25.60 -10.75
N VAL A 18 1.27 26.27 -10.04
CA VAL A 18 1.17 27.71 -9.76
C VAL A 18 1.23 28.52 -11.07
N ALA A 19 2.18 28.20 -11.96
CA ALA A 19 2.29 28.86 -13.26
C ALA A 19 1.03 28.66 -14.12
N GLY A 20 0.43 27.48 -14.10
CA GLY A 20 -0.84 27.20 -14.78
C GLY A 20 -1.98 28.11 -14.27
N ILE A 21 -2.10 28.28 -12.96
CA ILE A 21 -3.12 29.17 -12.38
C ILE A 21 -2.91 30.61 -12.86
N PHE A 22 -1.66 31.09 -12.86
CA PHE A 22 -1.34 32.42 -13.40
C PHE A 22 -1.70 32.56 -14.88
N ILE A 23 -1.38 31.56 -15.72
CA ILE A 23 -1.75 31.54 -17.14
C ILE A 23 -3.27 31.63 -17.29
N THR A 24 -4.02 30.92 -16.46
CA THR A 24 -5.49 30.95 -16.49
C THR A 24 -6.06 32.32 -16.15
N ILE A 25 -5.48 33.01 -15.16
CA ILE A 25 -5.87 34.36 -14.77
C ILE A 25 -5.59 35.36 -15.91
N ILE A 26 -4.44 35.23 -16.58
CA ILE A 26 -4.10 36.07 -17.75
C ILE A 26 -5.08 35.78 -18.91
N LEU A 27 -5.38 34.51 -19.19
CA LEU A 27 -6.33 34.11 -20.22
C LEU A 27 -7.75 34.63 -19.94
N TYR A 28 -8.15 34.70 -18.67
CA TYR A 28 -9.46 35.21 -18.25
C TYR A 28 -9.66 36.67 -18.66
N ALA A 29 -8.61 37.49 -18.63
CA ALA A 29 -8.67 38.88 -19.08
C ALA A 29 -8.80 39.02 -20.62
N VAL A 30 -8.42 37.99 -21.39
CA VAL A 30 -8.47 38.00 -22.86
C VAL A 30 -9.75 37.35 -23.39
N ASN A 31 -10.05 36.14 -22.94
CA ASN A 31 -11.21 35.38 -23.40
C ASN A 31 -11.63 34.33 -22.37
N ILE A 32 -12.85 34.47 -21.86
CA ILE A 32 -13.43 33.58 -20.84
C ILE A 32 -13.50 32.11 -21.27
N TYR A 33 -13.72 31.83 -22.56
CA TYR A 33 -13.78 30.45 -23.07
C TYR A 33 -12.41 29.78 -23.05
N LEU A 34 -11.35 30.52 -23.42
CA LEU A 34 -9.98 30.01 -23.38
C LEU A 34 -9.54 29.77 -21.93
N ALA A 35 -9.92 30.66 -21.02
CA ALA A 35 -9.66 30.52 -19.60
C ALA A 35 -10.37 29.31 -19.00
N GLY A 36 -11.63 29.05 -19.38
CA GLY A 36 -12.37 27.87 -18.95
C GLY A 36 -11.68 26.56 -19.33
N ILE A 37 -11.16 26.47 -20.56
CA ILE A 37 -10.41 25.29 -21.03
C ILE A 37 -9.14 25.10 -20.21
N ALA A 38 -8.35 26.16 -20.05
CA ALA A 38 -7.10 26.12 -19.26
C ALA A 38 -7.38 25.71 -17.81
N PHE A 39 -8.45 26.24 -17.20
CA PHE A 39 -8.83 25.92 -15.83
C PHE A 39 -9.15 24.43 -15.66
N VAL A 40 -9.98 23.86 -16.54
CA VAL A 40 -10.32 22.43 -16.48
C VAL A 40 -9.07 21.57 -16.58
N LEU A 41 -8.12 21.90 -17.47
CA LEU A 41 -6.87 21.17 -17.60
C LEU A 41 -6.05 21.20 -16.31
N ILE A 42 -5.91 22.36 -15.68
CA ILE A 42 -5.13 22.52 -14.44
C ILE A 42 -5.77 21.77 -13.27
N VAL A 43 -7.09 21.86 -13.13
CA VAL A 43 -7.81 21.11 -12.09
C VAL A 43 -7.65 19.62 -12.30
N THR A 44 -7.78 19.14 -13.54
CA THR A 44 -7.63 17.72 -13.87
C THR A 44 -6.22 17.22 -13.56
N LEU A 45 -5.20 18.00 -13.95
CA LEU A 45 -3.80 17.72 -13.61
C LEU A 45 -3.59 17.72 -12.09
N GLY A 46 -4.08 18.73 -11.37
CA GLY A 46 -3.96 18.82 -9.92
C GLY A 46 -4.57 17.61 -9.21
N MET A 47 -5.77 17.21 -9.61
CA MET A 47 -6.45 16.01 -9.07
C MET A 47 -5.67 14.73 -9.39
N SER A 48 -5.19 14.56 -10.61
CA SER A 48 -4.36 13.40 -10.99
C SER A 48 -3.10 13.30 -10.13
N LEU A 49 -2.51 14.43 -9.74
CA LEU A 49 -1.31 14.48 -8.92
C LEU A 49 -1.60 14.20 -7.45
N MET A 50 -2.71 14.71 -6.90
CA MET A 50 -3.13 14.32 -5.54
C MET A 50 -3.32 12.81 -5.45
N ILE A 51 -3.99 12.18 -6.44
CA ILE A 51 -4.18 10.73 -6.46
C ILE A 51 -2.83 9.99 -6.51
N MET A 52 -1.86 10.48 -7.30
CA MET A 52 -0.53 9.90 -7.39
C MET A 52 0.21 9.97 -6.03
N GLN A 53 0.10 11.10 -5.33
CA GLN A 53 0.72 11.26 -4.01
C GLN A 53 0.03 10.43 -2.93
N ASP A 54 -1.30 10.32 -2.98
CA ASP A 54 -2.09 9.50 -2.06
C ASP A 54 -1.84 8.01 -2.26
N SER A 55 -1.55 7.59 -3.49
CA SER A 55 -1.18 6.20 -3.80
C SER A 55 0.27 5.86 -3.41
N THR A 56 1.08 6.83 -3.03
CA THR A 56 2.46 6.60 -2.59
C THR A 56 2.47 6.35 -1.07
N PHE A 57 3.21 5.35 -0.59
CA PHE A 57 3.33 4.98 0.83
C PHE A 57 2.25 4.06 1.41
N LEU A 58 1.72 3.12 0.62
CA LEU A 58 0.82 2.06 1.10
C LEU A 58 1.59 0.74 1.25
N PRO A 59 2.04 0.38 2.46
CA PRO A 59 2.50 -0.97 2.74
C PRO A 59 1.29 -1.92 2.73
N ASP A 60 1.48 -3.14 2.22
CA ASP A 60 0.45 -4.18 2.24
C ASP A 60 1.12 -5.50 2.62
N ILE A 61 0.85 -5.96 3.83
CA ILE A 61 1.47 -7.18 4.37
C ILE A 61 0.52 -8.34 4.17
N VAL A 62 0.97 -9.34 3.42
CA VAL A 62 0.29 -10.60 3.18
C VAL A 62 0.97 -11.68 4.01
N ALA A 63 0.18 -12.45 4.75
CA ALA A 63 0.67 -13.67 5.39
C ALA A 63 0.17 -14.90 4.62
N GLU A 64 1.06 -15.87 4.44
CA GLU A 64 0.81 -17.17 3.82
C GLU A 64 1.36 -18.27 4.72
N LEU A 65 0.79 -19.48 4.63
CA LEU A 65 1.36 -20.66 5.26
C LEU A 65 2.23 -21.38 4.23
N SER A 66 3.42 -21.82 4.62
CA SER A 66 4.29 -22.64 3.76
C SER A 66 3.58 -23.95 3.39
N GLU A 67 3.92 -24.54 2.25
CA GLU A 67 3.35 -25.82 1.76
C GLU A 67 3.47 -26.95 2.80
N ASP A 68 4.54 -26.95 3.60
CA ASP A 68 4.74 -27.92 4.69
C ASP A 68 3.89 -27.63 5.94
N SER A 69 3.12 -26.54 5.94
CA SER A 69 2.31 -26.04 7.06
C SER A 69 3.08 -25.80 8.36
N LYS A 70 4.42 -25.68 8.28
CA LYS A 70 5.35 -25.53 9.42
C LYS A 70 5.96 -24.14 9.53
N ALA A 71 5.70 -23.26 8.57
CA ALA A 71 6.22 -21.90 8.57
C ALA A 71 5.16 -20.89 8.12
N VAL A 72 5.18 -19.71 8.72
CA VAL A 72 4.40 -18.54 8.32
C VAL A 72 5.29 -17.64 7.48
N LEU A 73 4.87 -17.40 6.25
CA LEU A 73 5.51 -16.51 5.29
C LEU A 73 4.83 -15.15 5.40
N VAL A 74 5.58 -14.10 5.72
CA VAL A 74 5.08 -12.72 5.78
C VAL A 74 5.77 -11.94 4.67
N ARG A 75 5.00 -11.45 3.69
CA ARG A 75 5.50 -10.71 2.53
C ARG A 75 4.88 -9.32 2.49
N ASN A 76 5.71 -8.31 2.25
CA ASN A 76 5.21 -6.98 1.90
C ASN A 76 4.96 -6.90 0.39
N SER A 77 3.69 -6.95 0.00
CA SER A 77 3.22 -6.77 -1.39
C SER A 77 2.87 -5.31 -1.71
N GLY A 78 3.04 -4.40 -0.76
CA GLY A 78 2.75 -2.97 -0.93
C GLY A 78 3.87 -2.22 -1.64
N ASN A 79 3.65 -0.92 -1.86
CA ASN A 79 4.61 -0.03 -2.51
C ASN A 79 5.45 0.80 -1.53
N ALA A 80 5.44 0.41 -0.25
CA ALA A 80 6.08 1.13 0.83
C ALA A 80 6.62 0.20 1.91
N VAL A 81 7.63 0.67 2.65
CA VAL A 81 8.18 -0.06 3.80
C VAL A 81 7.14 -0.10 4.92
N ALA A 82 6.89 -1.28 5.47
CA ALA A 82 6.11 -1.45 6.68
C ALA A 82 7.04 -1.37 7.90
N LYS A 83 6.64 -0.64 8.93
CA LYS A 83 7.35 -0.48 10.20
C LYS A 83 6.52 -1.06 11.34
N ASN A 84 7.18 -1.46 12.43
CA ASN A 84 6.52 -1.97 13.64
C ASN A 84 5.49 -3.07 13.32
N VAL A 85 5.90 -4.05 12.53
CA VAL A 85 5.02 -5.14 12.11
C VAL A 85 4.90 -6.13 13.26
N HIS A 86 3.74 -6.17 13.89
CA HIS A 86 3.36 -7.12 14.92
C HIS A 86 2.50 -8.22 14.31
N VAL A 87 2.97 -9.46 14.36
CA VAL A 87 2.26 -10.63 13.83
C VAL A 87 1.85 -11.53 14.98
N ALA A 88 0.54 -11.74 15.13
CA ALA A 88 -0.04 -12.63 16.13
C ALA A 88 -0.76 -13.80 15.44
N VAL A 89 -0.40 -15.02 15.84
CA VAL A 89 -0.84 -16.27 15.20
C VAL A 89 -1.67 -17.10 16.18
N VAL A 90 -2.98 -17.19 15.94
CA VAL A 90 -3.98 -17.81 16.82
C VAL A 90 -4.50 -19.11 16.17
N PRO A 91 -4.63 -20.25 16.87
CA PRO A 91 -4.58 -20.44 18.34
C PRO A 91 -3.20 -20.83 18.91
N VAL A 92 -2.15 -20.86 18.09
CA VAL A 92 -0.84 -21.39 18.51
C VAL A 92 -0.06 -20.40 19.38
N ASN A 93 -0.61 -19.20 19.64
CA ASN A 93 -0.05 -18.15 20.48
C ASN A 93 1.41 -17.81 20.11
N VAL A 94 1.71 -17.82 18.81
CA VAL A 94 3.01 -17.38 18.31
C VAL A 94 2.89 -15.92 17.94
N GLU A 95 3.68 -15.08 18.60
CA GLU A 95 3.76 -13.65 18.37
C GLU A 95 5.19 -13.31 17.99
N PHE A 96 5.37 -12.52 16.94
CA PHE A 96 6.67 -12.00 16.55
C PHE A 96 6.56 -10.57 16.04
N ASP A 97 7.54 -9.77 16.45
CA ASP A 97 7.67 -8.37 16.06
C ASP A 97 8.82 -8.22 15.06
N LEU A 98 8.57 -7.42 14.02
CA LEU A 98 9.55 -7.05 13.02
C LEU A 98 9.71 -5.53 13.02
N PRO A 99 10.94 -5.01 13.16
CA PRO A 99 11.18 -3.57 13.20
C PRO A 99 10.83 -2.89 11.87
N SER A 100 11.11 -3.56 10.75
CA SER A 100 10.76 -3.11 9.41
C SER A 100 10.71 -4.26 8.43
N LEU A 101 9.83 -4.17 7.43
CA LEU A 101 9.77 -5.08 6.29
C LEU A 101 9.81 -4.26 4.99
N ALA A 102 10.86 -4.43 4.20
CA ALA A 102 11.06 -3.71 2.95
C ALA A 102 10.05 -4.14 1.87
N VAL A 103 9.93 -3.37 0.80
CA VAL A 103 9.04 -3.66 -0.33
C VAL A 103 9.49 -4.97 -1.00
N GLU A 104 8.54 -5.87 -1.25
CA GLU A 104 8.76 -7.21 -1.81
C GLU A 104 9.60 -8.16 -0.92
N GLU A 105 9.95 -7.74 0.30
CA GLU A 105 10.66 -8.59 1.25
C GLU A 105 9.72 -9.65 1.82
N THR A 106 10.20 -10.90 1.80
CA THR A 106 9.50 -12.07 2.35
C THR A 106 10.29 -12.61 3.53
N LEU A 107 9.65 -12.65 4.70
CA LEU A 107 10.21 -13.25 5.89
C LEU A 107 9.55 -14.60 6.17
N VAL A 108 10.38 -15.62 6.38
CA VAL A 108 9.94 -16.97 6.72
C VAL A 108 10.11 -17.18 8.22
N HIS A 109 9.01 -17.28 8.96
CA HIS A 109 9.04 -17.65 10.37
C HIS A 109 8.69 -19.13 10.54
N GLN A 110 9.64 -19.92 11.04
CA GLN A 110 9.45 -21.34 11.30
C GLN A 110 8.69 -21.53 12.62
N THR A 111 7.47 -22.06 12.54
CA THR A 111 6.61 -22.27 13.72
C THR A 111 6.92 -23.59 14.43
N GLY A 112 7.73 -24.47 13.82
CA GLY A 112 8.19 -25.74 14.42
C GLY A 112 7.09 -26.79 14.63
N GLN A 113 5.82 -26.41 14.48
CA GLN A 113 4.63 -27.25 14.58
C GLN A 113 3.80 -27.14 13.29
N MET A 114 3.21 -28.26 12.88
CA MET A 114 2.35 -28.32 11.70
C MET A 114 0.98 -27.71 12.03
N MET A 115 0.58 -26.66 11.31
CA MET A 115 -0.62 -25.88 11.63
C MET A 115 -1.72 -26.09 10.58
N ASP A 116 -2.89 -26.57 11.01
CA ASP A 116 -3.95 -27.00 10.08
C ASP A 116 -4.94 -25.88 9.72
N LYS A 117 -5.33 -25.07 10.72
CA LYS A 117 -6.17 -23.86 10.58
C LYS A 117 -5.72 -22.80 11.57
N VAL A 118 -5.37 -21.63 11.06
CA VAL A 118 -4.74 -20.57 11.85
C VAL A 118 -5.26 -19.22 11.41
N LYS A 119 -5.56 -18.36 12.38
CA LYS A 119 -5.86 -16.95 12.15
C LYS A 119 -4.60 -16.14 12.43
N VAL A 120 -4.12 -15.40 11.43
CA VAL A 120 -3.00 -14.48 11.56
C VAL A 120 -3.55 -13.06 11.61
N VAL A 121 -3.25 -12.33 12.67
CA VAL A 121 -3.55 -10.90 12.83
C VAL A 121 -2.24 -10.15 12.71
N ILE A 122 -2.16 -9.23 11.76
CA ILE A 122 -0.98 -8.43 11.49
C ILE A 122 -1.35 -6.98 11.75
N SER A 123 -0.61 -6.32 12.63
CA SER A 123 -0.70 -4.87 12.83
C SER A 123 0.62 -4.26 12.37
N PHE A 124 0.57 -3.19 11.59
CA PHE A 124 1.78 -2.55 11.04
C PHE A 124 1.55 -1.08 10.82
N GLU A 125 2.63 -0.31 10.74
CA GLU A 125 2.59 1.12 10.48
C GLU A 125 3.30 1.44 9.16
N ASN A 126 2.85 2.48 8.46
CA ASN A 126 3.62 3.02 7.33
C ASN A 126 4.75 3.95 7.81
N GLU A 127 5.59 4.42 6.90
CA GLU A 127 6.66 5.38 7.22
C GLU A 127 6.16 6.72 7.80
N LYS A 128 4.87 7.03 7.62
CA LYS A 128 4.19 8.22 8.16
C LYS A 128 3.56 7.99 9.54
N GLY A 129 3.71 6.80 10.13
CA GLY A 129 3.15 6.44 11.44
C GLY A 129 1.63 6.18 11.42
N THR A 130 1.04 5.93 10.25
CA THR A 130 -0.37 5.53 10.13
C THR A 130 -0.50 4.04 10.44
N PRO A 131 -1.32 3.64 11.42
CA PRO A 131 -1.52 2.23 11.77
C PRO A 131 -2.48 1.55 10.78
N PHE A 132 -2.12 0.32 10.42
CA PHE A 132 -2.88 -0.59 9.57
C PHE A 132 -3.03 -1.93 10.29
N SER A 133 -4.16 -2.61 10.08
CA SER A 133 -4.38 -3.97 10.60
C SER A 133 -5.00 -4.85 9.53
N ARG A 134 -4.45 -6.04 9.36
CA ARG A 134 -4.92 -7.08 8.44
C ARG A 134 -5.13 -8.37 9.20
N THR A 135 -6.17 -9.11 8.84
CA THR A 135 -6.47 -10.42 9.41
C THR A 135 -6.60 -11.42 8.29
N TYR A 136 -5.84 -12.51 8.37
CA TYR A 136 -5.87 -13.61 7.42
C TYR A 136 -6.30 -14.89 8.13
N GLN A 137 -7.17 -15.66 7.48
CA GLN A 137 -7.47 -17.05 7.88
C GLN A 137 -6.69 -17.98 6.96
N LEU A 138 -5.67 -18.62 7.49
CA LEU A 138 -4.80 -19.56 6.79
C LEU A 138 -5.23 -20.99 7.11
N SER A 139 -5.20 -21.88 6.14
CA SER A 139 -5.46 -23.30 6.34
C SER A 139 -4.54 -24.14 5.46
N ALA A 140 -4.03 -25.24 5.98
CA ALA A 140 -3.15 -26.18 5.27
C ALA A 140 -3.81 -26.80 4.02
N LEU A 141 -5.14 -26.91 3.99
CA LEU A 141 -5.92 -27.39 2.84
C LEU A 141 -6.39 -26.27 1.89
N GLY A 142 -6.27 -25.00 2.31
CA GLY A 142 -6.65 -23.85 1.49
C GLY A 142 -5.48 -23.49 0.59
N GLY A 143 -5.68 -23.52 -0.72
CA GLY A 143 -4.67 -23.09 -1.69
C GLY A 143 -4.07 -21.73 -1.36
N SER A 144 -2.85 -21.52 -1.85
CA SER A 144 -2.06 -20.28 -1.72
C SER A 144 -2.91 -19.02 -1.97
N PHE A 145 -2.47 -17.90 -1.38
CA PHE A 145 -3.12 -16.60 -1.54
C PHE A 145 -3.39 -16.32 -3.01
N ASP A 146 -4.67 -16.39 -3.40
CA ASP A 146 -5.11 -16.11 -4.75
C ASP A 146 -5.59 -14.65 -4.82
N PRO A 147 -4.78 -13.73 -5.39
CA PRO A 147 -5.15 -12.33 -5.53
C PRO A 147 -6.36 -12.13 -6.47
N LEU A 148 -6.78 -13.16 -7.20
CA LEU A 148 -7.98 -13.14 -8.03
C LEU A 148 -9.24 -13.59 -7.27
N LYS A 149 -9.11 -14.05 -6.01
CA LYS A 149 -10.26 -14.42 -5.20
C LYS A 149 -11.02 -13.16 -4.79
N PRO A 150 -12.30 -13.03 -5.16
CA PRO A 150 -13.08 -11.84 -4.83
C PRO A 150 -13.22 -11.71 -3.31
N MET A 151 -12.88 -10.54 -2.78
CA MET A 151 -12.98 -10.24 -1.34
C MET A 151 -14.42 -10.26 -0.81
N ILE A 152 -15.40 -10.13 -1.71
CA ILE A 152 -16.82 -10.23 -1.39
C ILE A 152 -17.41 -11.30 -2.30
N PRO A 153 -17.88 -12.44 -1.77
CA PRO A 153 -18.52 -13.46 -2.57
C PRO A 153 -19.92 -12.97 -2.96
N ILE A 154 -20.01 -12.17 -4.03
CA ILE A 154 -21.30 -11.72 -4.59
C ILE A 154 -21.98 -12.87 -5.36
N PHE A 155 -21.21 -13.89 -5.76
CA PHE A 155 -21.71 -15.08 -6.41
C PHE A 155 -21.36 -16.29 -5.55
N GLY A 156 -22.38 -17.07 -5.19
CA GLY A 156 -22.30 -18.23 -4.30
C GLY A 156 -21.37 -19.31 -4.82
N TYR A 157 -20.09 -19.13 -4.56
CA TYR A 157 -19.06 -20.13 -4.78
C TYR A 157 -19.22 -21.21 -3.70
N LYS A 158 -19.44 -22.45 -4.13
CA LYS A 158 -19.40 -23.64 -3.27
C LYS A 158 -17.98 -24.15 -3.17
#